data_AF-A0A286C7K0-F1
#
_entry.id   AF-A0A286C7K0-F1
#
_cell.length_a   1.000
_cell.length_b   1.000
_cell.length_c   1.000
_cell.angle_alpha   90.00
_cell.angle_beta   90.00
_cell.angle_gamma   90.00
#
_symmetry.space_group_name_H-M   'P 1'
#
loop_
_entity.id
_entity.type
_entity.pdbx_description
1 polymer ?
#
loop_
_entity_poly.entity_id
_entity_poly.type
_entity_poly.pdbx_seq_one_letter_code
_entity_poly.pdbx_strand_id
1 'polypeptide(L)'
;MTVCTCNPPRVKTFWTGCLDQAAHMLYGLCLLIAFTQPVPAWGATILVMAVATIRELEQKKWSVLLIGRIDLFFWFLVCLIFDIWYYYFR
;
A
#
# COMPACT_ATOMS: atom_id res chain seq x y z
N MET A 1 7.88 -11.23 40.01
CA MET A 1 8.54 -11.77 38.80
C MET A 1 7.55 -11.70 37.65
N THR A 2 7.65 -10.69 36.80
CA THR A 2 6.80 -10.52 35.60
C THR A 2 7.35 -11.40 34.49
N VAL A 3 6.54 -12.36 34.02
CA VAL A 3 6.86 -13.26 32.92
C VAL A 3 6.95 -12.43 31.63
N CYS A 4 8.15 -12.30 31.07
CA CYS A 4 8.37 -11.77 29.73
C CYS A 4 7.78 -12.75 28.72
N THR A 5 6.54 -12.54 28.29
CA THR A 5 5.96 -13.21 27.13
C THR A 5 6.54 -12.57 25.86
N CYS A 6 7.80 -12.89 25.55
CA CYS A 6 8.36 -12.63 24.24
C CYS A 6 7.65 -13.55 23.24
N ASN A 7 6.51 -13.10 22.71
CA ASN A 7 5.94 -13.70 21.51
C ASN A 7 7.04 -13.66 20.43
N PRO A 8 7.47 -14.81 19.88
CA PRO A 8 8.45 -14.80 18.81
C PRO A 8 7.91 -13.97 17.63
N PRO A 9 8.77 -13.24 16.91
CA PRO A 9 8.32 -12.49 15.74
C PRO A 9 7.64 -13.47 14.79
N ARG A 10 6.37 -13.22 14.47
CA ARG A 10 5.60 -14.05 13.55
C ARG A 10 6.28 -13.96 12.19
N VAL A 11 7.09 -14.97 11.85
CA VAL A 11 7.74 -15.07 10.55
C VAL A 11 6.61 -15.18 9.52
N LYS A 12 6.38 -14.11 8.74
CA LYS A 12 5.42 -14.15 7.64
C LYS A 12 5.89 -15.24 6.68
N THR A 13 5.09 -16.28 6.50
CA THR A 13 5.35 -17.28 5.46
C THR A 13 5.24 -16.60 4.11
N PHE A 14 5.99 -17.08 3.12
CA PHE A 14 5.96 -16.55 1.74
C PHE A 14 4.52 -16.35 1.24
N TRP A 15 3.64 -17.33 1.48
CA TRP A 15 2.22 -17.28 1.15
C TRP A 15 1.45 -16.15 1.82
N THR A 16 1.67 -15.93 3.12
CA THR A 16 1.04 -14.80 3.82
C THR A 16 1.55 -13.46 3.32
N GLY A 17 2.82 -13.36 2.90
CA GLY A 17 3.37 -12.16 2.28
C GLY A 17 2.75 -11.86 0.91
N CYS A 18 2.57 -12.89 0.08
CA CYS A 18 1.92 -12.75 -1.23
C CYS A 18 0.45 -12.35 -1.11
N LEU A 19 -0.29 -12.91 -0.14
CA LEU A 19 -1.69 -12.52 0.10
C LEU A 19 -1.81 -11.08 0.58
N ASP A 20 -0.90 -10.64 1.46
CA ASP A 20 -0.84 -9.25 1.93
C ASP A 20 -0.65 -8.32 0.71
N GLN A 21 0.38 -8.57 -0.12
CA GLN A 21 0.65 -7.79 -1.34
C GLN A 21 -0.51 -7.80 -2.33
N ALA A 22 -1.18 -8.93 -2.53
CA ALA A 22 -2.34 -9.03 -3.41
C ALA A 22 -3.52 -8.18 -2.88
N ALA A 23 -3.73 -8.15 -1.56
CA ALA A 23 -4.75 -7.31 -0.94
C ALA A 23 -4.42 -5.82 -1.11
N HIS A 24 -3.15 -5.42 -1.00
CA HIS A 24 -2.72 -4.05 -1.28
C HIS A 24 -2.96 -3.66 -2.75
N MET A 25 -2.68 -4.55 -3.70
CA MET A 25 -2.94 -4.29 -5.11
C MET A 25 -4.43 -4.12 -5.42
N LEU A 26 -5.27 -5.00 -4.88
CA LEU A 26 -6.72 -4.92 -5.07
C LEU A 26 -7.29 -3.64 -4.44
N TYR A 27 -6.89 -3.35 -3.21
CA TYR A 27 -7.35 -2.15 -2.49
C TYR A 27 -6.91 -0.86 -3.19
N GLY A 28 -5.66 -0.80 -3.68
CA GLY A 28 -5.18 0.33 -4.46
C GLY A 28 -5.91 0.53 -5.79
N LEU A 29 -6.23 -0.55 -6.50
CA LEU A 29 -7.03 -0.48 -7.72
C LEU A 29 -8.44 0.06 -7.44
N CYS A 30 -9.09 -0.40 -6.37
CA CYS A 30 -10.41 0.11 -5.97
C CYS A 30 -10.37 1.62 -5.67
N LEU A 31 -9.35 2.09 -4.94
CA LEU A 31 -9.20 3.51 -4.65
C LEU A 31 -8.93 4.34 -5.91
N LEU A 32 -8.09 3.85 -6.83
CA LEU A 32 -7.83 4.52 -8.11
C LEU A 32 -9.11 4.67 -8.94
N ILE A 33 -9.92 3.61 -9.05
CA ILE A 33 -11.20 3.67 -9.75
C ILE A 33 -12.15 4.68 -9.07
N ALA A 34 -12.20 4.68 -7.73
CA ALA A 34 -13.05 5.61 -6.98
C ALA A 34 -12.62 7.07 -7.17
N PHE A 35 -11.33 7.36 -7.21
CA PHE A 35 -10.80 8.72 -7.38
C PHE A 35 -10.77 9.20 -8.82
N THR A 36 -10.70 8.32 -9.81
CA THR A 36 -10.70 8.73 -11.24
C THR A 36 -12.05 9.27 -11.73
N GLN A 37 -13.14 9.06 -10.99
CA GLN A 37 -14.45 9.65 -11.32
C GLN A 37 -14.54 11.15 -10.99
N PRO A 38 -14.02 11.63 -9.84
CA PRO A 38 -13.96 13.07 -9.54
C PRO A 38 -12.64 13.79 -9.91
N VAL A 39 -11.54 13.06 -10.09
CA VAL A 39 -10.18 13.64 -10.22
C VAL A 39 -9.50 13.07 -11.48
N PRO A 40 -8.67 13.84 -12.21
CA PRO A 40 -7.87 13.29 -13.30
C PRO A 40 -6.98 12.13 -12.81
N ALA A 41 -6.68 11.17 -13.70
CA ALA A 41 -5.97 9.93 -13.35
C ALA A 41 -4.65 10.16 -12.60
N TRP A 42 -3.82 11.10 -13.08
CA TRP A 42 -2.59 11.50 -12.41
C TRP A 42 -2.80 12.07 -11.00
N GLY A 43 -3.95 12.71 -10.74
CA GLY A 43 -4.32 13.22 -9.42
C GLY A 43 -4.82 12.09 -8.50
N ALA A 44 -5.52 11.11 -9.06
CA ALA A 44 -5.94 9.91 -8.34
C ALA A 44 -4.72 9.11 -7.85
N THR A 45 -3.67 8.95 -8.67
CA THR A 45 -2.44 8.25 -8.24
C THR A 45 -1.72 8.96 -7.10
N ILE A 46 -1.62 10.28 -7.13
CA ILE A 46 -1.05 11.07 -6.02
C ILE A 46 -1.85 10.87 -4.73
N LEU A 47 -3.19 10.92 -4.80
CA LEU A 47 -4.06 10.73 -3.64
C LEU A 47 -3.91 9.32 -3.05
N VAL A 48 -3.87 8.30 -3.91
CA VAL A 48 -3.69 6.91 -3.47
C VAL A 48 -2.34 6.71 -2.80
N MET A 49 -1.28 7.31 -3.33
CA MET A 49 0.05 7.28 -2.70
C MET A 49 0.08 8.00 -1.35
N ALA A 50 -0.63 9.14 -1.21
CA ALA A 50 -0.76 9.83 0.05
C ALA A 50 -1.49 8.97 1.10
N VAL A 51 -2.60 8.34 0.73
CA VAL A 51 -3.35 7.42 1.61
C VAL A 51 -2.50 6.21 2.01
N ALA A 52 -1.77 5.62 1.07
CA ALA A 52 -0.86 4.51 1.34
C ALA A 52 0.24 4.89 2.34
N THR A 53 0.82 6.09 2.17
CA THR A 53 1.85 6.62 3.08
C THR A 53 1.30 6.86 4.47
N ILE A 54 0.12 7.48 4.59
CA ILE A 54 -0.53 7.74 5.89
C ILE A 54 -0.85 6.41 6.60
N ARG A 55 -1.37 5.42 5.88
CA ARG A 55 -1.66 4.09 6.43
C ARG A 55 -0.40 3.40 6.93
N GLU A 56 0.69 3.43 6.17
CA GLU A 56 1.96 2.83 6.60
C GLU A 56 2.53 3.55 7.83
N LEU A 57 2.45 4.89 7.87
CA LEU A 57 2.83 5.66 9.05
C LEU A 57 2.00 5.26 10.27
N GLU A 58 0.68 5.16 10.13
CA GLU A 58 -0.22 4.75 11.20
C GLU A 58 0.15 3.34 11.74
N GLN A 59 0.41 2.38 10.84
CA GLN A 59 0.86 1.03 11.21
C GLN A 59 2.20 1.01 11.94
N LYS A 60 3.07 1.98 11.67
CA LYS A 60 4.39 2.14 12.30
C LYS A 60 4.40 3.17 13.42
N LYS A 61 3.24 3.53 13.98
CA LYS A 61 3.09 4.51 15.07
C LYS A 61 3.72 5.86 14.74
N TRP A 62 3.52 6.33 13.50
CA TRP A 62 4.05 7.58 12.95
C TRP A 62 5.58 7.68 12.92
N SER A 63 6.28 6.55 13.04
CA SER A 63 7.74 6.50 12.93
C SER A 63 8.17 6.47 11.47
N VAL A 64 8.60 7.63 10.97
CA VAL A 64 9.11 7.80 9.60
C VAL A 64 10.34 6.93 9.33
N LEU A 65 11.13 6.62 10.37
CA LEU A 65 12.32 5.77 10.30
C LEU A 65 12.00 4.30 10.03
N LEU A 66 10.77 3.85 10.33
CA LEU A 66 10.33 2.46 10.24
C LEU A 66 9.38 2.19 9.07
N ILE A 67 9.25 3.15 8.15
CA ILE A 67 8.35 3.08 7.01
C ILE A 67 8.69 1.85 6.13
N GLY A 68 7.68 1.03 5.83
CA GLY A 68 7.81 -0.14 4.97
C GLY A 68 8.02 0.26 3.51
N ARG A 69 9.29 0.42 3.10
CA ARG A 69 9.65 0.80 1.73
C ARG A 69 9.13 -0.16 0.66
N ILE A 70 9.05 -1.46 1.00
CA ILE A 70 8.53 -2.49 0.11
C ILE A 70 7.02 -2.30 -0.11
N ASP A 71 6.26 -2.02 0.95
CA ASP A 71 4.81 -1.79 0.85
C ASP A 71 4.52 -0.60 -0.08
N LEU A 72 5.14 0.53 0.20
CA LEU A 72 5.05 1.75 -0.61
C LEU A 72 5.47 1.55 -2.07
N PHE A 73 6.47 0.70 -2.32
CA PHE A 73 6.88 0.36 -3.68
C PHE A 73 5.79 -0.39 -4.44
N PHE A 74 5.09 -1.34 -3.81
CA PHE A 74 3.98 -2.05 -4.45
C PHE A 74 2.79 -1.13 -4.71
N TRP A 75 2.48 -0.22 -3.78
CA TRP A 75 1.49 0.83 -4.00
C TRP A 75 1.82 1.71 -5.21
N PHE A 76 3.08 2.12 -5.31
CA PHE A 76 3.57 2.89 -6.44
C PHE A 76 3.46 2.10 -7.75
N LEU A 77 3.82 0.82 -7.74
CA LEU A 77 3.74 -0.05 -8.91
C LEU A 77 2.29 -0.17 -9.43
N VAL A 78 1.31 -0.30 -8.53
CA VAL A 78 -0.12 -0.33 -8.89
C VAL A 78 -0.55 0.98 -9.54
N CYS A 79 -0.16 2.12 -8.95
CA CYS A 79 -0.45 3.44 -9.52
C CYS A 79 0.16 3.60 -10.91
N LEU A 80 1.41 3.15 -11.09
CA LEU A 80 2.14 3.24 -12.35
C LEU A 80 1.50 2.35 -13.42
N ILE A 81 1.13 1.11 -13.09
CA ILE A 81 0.42 0.21 -14.02
C ILE A 81 -0.92 0.82 -14.43
N PHE A 82 -1.66 1.38 -13.46
CA PHE A 82 -2.94 2.03 -13.74
C PHE A 82 -2.79 3.24 -14.65
N ASP A 83 -1.84 4.14 -14.39
CA ASP A 83 -1.61 5.32 -15.22
C ASP A 83 -1.19 4.92 -16.65
N ILE A 84 -0.29 3.93 -16.79
CA ILE A 84 0.07 3.40 -18.11
C ILE A 84 -1.19 2.88 -18.82
N TRP A 85 -1.98 2.06 -18.14
CA TRP A 85 -3.19 1.50 -18.76
C TRP A 85 -4.19 2.60 -19.15
N TYR A 86 -4.42 3.57 -18.26
CA TYR A 86 -5.37 4.65 -18.46
C TYR A 86 -4.95 5.57 -19.60
N TYR A 87 -3.68 5.93 -19.73
CA TYR A 87 -3.24 6.87 -20.78
C TYR A 87 -2.97 6.22 -22.14
N TYR A 88 -2.65 4.91 -22.19
CA TYR A 88 -2.37 4.22 -23.45
C TYR A 88 -3.59 3.57 -24.08
N PHE A 89 -4.58 3.15 -23.30
CA PHE A 89 -5.72 2.37 -23.79
C PHE A 89 -7.07 3.08 -23.69
N ARG A 90 -7.12 4.26 -23.07
CA ARG A 90 -8.33 5.07 -22.93
C ARG A 90 -8.07 6.49 -23.41
#